data_AF-A0A8J6M2G3-F1
#
_entry.id   AF-A0A8J6M2G3-F1
#
_cell.length_a   1.000
_cell.length_b   1.000
_cell.length_c   1.000
_cell.angle_alpha   90.00
_cell.angle_beta   90.00
_cell.angle_gamma   90.00
#
_symmetry.space_group_name_H-M   'P 1'
#
loop_
_entity.id
_entity.type
_entity.pdbx_description
1 polymer ?
#
loop_
_entity_poly.entity_id
_entity_poly.type
_entity_poly.pdbx_seq_one_letter_code
_entity_poly.pdbx_strand_id
1 'polypeptide(L)'
;MKELLKKIFDPTFFRFILVGIVNTLVGYGVMFGLYNLAGLYTWGEVGEWVSSAANYIVGSVVSFFLNKHFTFRNQEKGAGVVLRFALNITVCWLLAYGLAQPLMGWLLAGMGLSPQWEGNLTLLAGSGLFVILNYFGQRFFAFRAK
;
A
#
# COMPACT_ATOMS: atom_id res chain seq x y z
N MET A 1 -23.25 -16.57 4.17
CA MET A 1 -22.24 -16.22 3.14
C MET A 1 -22.47 -14.85 2.51
N LYS A 2 -23.65 -14.54 1.95
CA LYS A 2 -23.96 -13.23 1.34
C LYS A 2 -23.81 -12.03 2.29
N GLU A 3 -24.19 -12.17 3.57
CA GLU A 3 -24.06 -11.11 4.59
C GLU A 3 -22.60 -10.81 4.98
N LEU A 4 -21.71 -11.81 4.96
CA LEU A 4 -20.27 -11.63 5.22
C LEU A 4 -19.57 -10.96 4.04
N LEU A 5 -19.93 -11.35 2.81
CA LEU A 5 -19.41 -10.72 1.58
C LEU A 5 -19.83 -9.25 1.46
N LYS A 6 -21.07 -8.91 1.82
CA LYS A 6 -21.53 -7.50 1.88
C LYS A 6 -20.78 -6.67 2.95
N LYS A 7 -20.36 -7.29 4.05
CA LYS A 7 -19.55 -6.62 5.10
C LYS A 7 -18.07 -6.45 4.72
N ILE A 8 -17.55 -7.36 3.89
CA ILE A 8 -16.17 -7.30 3.36
C ILE A 8 -16.08 -6.27 2.23
N PHE A 9 -17.01 -6.31 1.27
CA PHE A 9 -17.18 -5.31 0.21
C PHE A 9 -18.06 -4.14 0.65
N ASP A 10 -17.76 -3.62 1.83
CA ASP A 10 -18.36 -2.42 2.38
C ASP A 10 -17.86 -1.20 1.57
N PRO A 11 -18.66 -0.13 1.38
CA PRO A 11 -18.19 1.14 0.80
C PRO A 11 -16.84 1.64 1.34
N THR A 12 -16.47 1.29 2.57
CA THR A 12 -15.13 1.56 3.12
C THR A 12 -13.99 0.89 2.35
N PHE A 13 -14.17 -0.32 1.81
CA PHE A 13 -13.16 -0.99 0.99
C PHE A 13 -12.91 -0.25 -0.33
N PHE A 14 -13.98 0.21 -0.99
CA PHE A 14 -13.85 1.01 -2.21
C PHE A 14 -13.19 2.37 -1.94
N ARG A 15 -13.51 3.03 -0.81
CA ARG A 15 -12.80 4.24 -0.38
C ARG A 15 -11.32 3.96 -0.14
N PHE A 16 -10.99 2.83 0.48
CA PHE A 16 -9.61 2.43 0.71
C PHE A 16 -8.83 2.26 -0.61
N ILE A 17 -9.41 1.58 -1.60
CA ILE A 17 -8.81 1.46 -2.94
C ILE A 17 -8.63 2.83 -3.60
N LEU A 18 -9.66 3.68 -3.55
CA LEU A 18 -9.60 5.03 -4.12
C LEU A 18 -8.50 5.87 -3.46
N VAL A 19 -8.39 5.80 -2.14
CA VAL A 19 -7.30 6.44 -1.39
C VAL A 19 -5.95 5.88 -1.81
N GLY A 20 -5.84 4.58 -2.06
CA GLY A 20 -4.64 3.94 -2.60
C GLY A 20 -4.24 4.52 -3.96
N ILE A 21 -5.20 4.67 -4.89
CA ILE A 21 -4.96 5.27 -6.21
C ILE A 21 -4.50 6.72 -6.08
N VAL A 22 -5.20 7.53 -5.28
CA VAL A 22 -4.84 8.94 -5.04
C VAL A 22 -3.44 9.05 -4.43
N ASN A 23 -3.14 8.22 -3.43
CA ASN A 23 -1.83 8.14 -2.81
C ASN A 23 -0.72 7.87 -3.85
N THR A 24 -0.90 6.86 -4.69
CA THR A 24 0.06 6.52 -5.75
C THR A 24 0.24 7.67 -6.74
N LEU A 25 -0.84 8.30 -7.19
CA LEU A 25 -0.78 9.43 -8.12
C LEU A 25 -0.06 10.63 -7.51
N VAL A 26 -0.37 10.99 -6.26
CA VAL A 26 0.28 12.11 -5.57
C VAL A 26 1.75 11.80 -5.30
N GLY A 27 2.06 10.60 -4.82
CA GLY A 27 3.43 10.16 -4.53
C GLY A 27 4.32 10.17 -5.78
N TYR A 28 3.87 9.56 -6.88
CA TYR A 28 4.59 9.61 -8.15
C TYR A 28 4.62 11.01 -8.75
N GLY A 29 3.57 11.81 -8.60
CA GLY A 29 3.54 13.21 -9.01
C GLY A 29 4.64 14.03 -8.32
N VAL A 30 4.84 13.83 -7.01
CA VAL A 30 5.95 14.44 -6.27
C VAL A 30 7.29 13.86 -6.70
N MET A 31 7.41 12.54 -6.86
CA MET A 31 8.64 11.90 -7.30
C MET A 31 9.14 12.47 -8.63
N PHE A 32 8.30 12.43 -9.66
CA PHE A 32 8.66 12.91 -10.99
C PHE A 32 8.76 14.44 -11.05
N GLY A 33 7.97 15.16 -10.25
CA GLY A 33 8.08 16.59 -10.09
C GLY A 33 9.44 17.00 -9.51
N LEU A 34 9.88 16.37 -8.42
CA LEU A 34 11.20 16.62 -7.84
C LEU A 34 12.32 16.16 -8.77
N TYR A 35 12.19 14.96 -9.34
CA TYR A 35 13.20 14.41 -10.22
C TYR A 35 13.43 15.31 -11.44
N ASN A 36 12.36 15.74 -12.14
CA ASN A 36 12.47 16.48 -13.39
C ASN A 36 12.41 18.01 -13.21
N LEU A 37 11.42 18.53 -12.47
CA LEU A 37 11.16 19.97 -12.38
C LEU A 37 12.07 20.67 -11.37
N ALA A 38 12.41 19.99 -10.27
CA ALA A 38 13.37 20.51 -9.29
C ALA A 38 14.83 20.20 -9.65
N GLY A 39 15.07 19.56 -10.80
CA GLY A 39 16.41 19.30 -11.31
C GLY A 39 17.19 18.21 -10.59
N LEU A 40 16.55 17.41 -9.71
CA LEU A 40 17.25 16.35 -8.97
C LEU A 40 17.86 15.29 -9.88
N TYR A 41 17.37 15.11 -11.11
CA TYR A 41 18.01 14.26 -12.12
C TYR A 41 19.49 14.60 -12.34
N THR A 42 19.90 15.86 -12.11
CA THR A 42 21.30 16.30 -12.24
C THR A 42 22.20 15.82 -11.11
N TRP A 43 21.62 15.29 -10.02
CA TRP A 43 22.35 14.81 -8.84
C TRP A 43 22.66 13.31 -8.92
N GLY A 44 22.39 12.68 -10.07
CA GLY A 44 22.59 11.24 -10.29
C GLY A 44 21.77 10.40 -9.31
N GLU A 45 22.39 9.36 -8.76
CA GLU A 45 21.75 8.43 -7.82
C GLU A 45 21.15 9.14 -6.60
N VAL A 46 21.82 10.18 -6.08
CA VAL A 46 21.32 10.93 -4.92
C VAL A 46 19.95 11.55 -5.22
N GLY A 47 19.77 12.07 -6.43
CA GLY A 47 18.49 12.63 -6.88
C GLY A 47 17.37 11.61 -6.95
N GLU A 48 17.68 10.38 -7.37
CA GLU A 48 16.73 9.26 -7.43
C GLU A 48 16.30 8.82 -6.03
N TRP A 49 17.27 8.66 -5.12
CA TRP A 49 17.01 8.31 -3.72
C TRP A 49 16.16 9.37 -3.03
N VAL A 50 16.48 10.66 -3.21
CA VAL A 50 15.70 11.76 -2.61
C VAL A 50 14.29 11.80 -3.19
N SER A 51 14.14 11.69 -4.51
CA SER A 51 12.82 11.70 -5.16
C SER A 51 11.96 10.51 -4.73
N SER A 52 12.56 9.32 -4.61
CA SER A 52 11.91 8.10 -4.14
C SER A 52 11.53 8.20 -2.66
N ALA A 53 12.41 8.74 -1.81
CA ALA A 53 12.09 8.97 -0.39
C ALA A 53 10.91 9.93 -0.24
N ALA A 54 10.88 11.01 -1.04
CA ALA A 54 9.77 11.96 -1.05
C ALA A 54 8.44 11.29 -1.46
N ASN A 55 8.45 10.41 -2.46
CA ASN A 55 7.29 9.59 -2.84
C ASN A 55 6.73 8.83 -1.63
N TYR A 56 7.57 8.04 -0.96
CA TYR A 56 7.14 7.22 0.16
C TYR A 56 6.64 8.03 1.35
N ILE A 57 7.30 9.17 1.66
CA ILE A 57 6.91 10.04 2.77
C ILE A 57 5.57 10.71 2.47
N VAL A 58 5.48 11.43 1.35
CA VAL A 58 4.26 12.17 0.98
C VAL A 58 3.10 11.21 0.80
N GLY A 59 3.35 10.09 0.12
CA GLY A 59 2.34 9.08 -0.06
C GLY A 59 1.82 8.49 1.25
N SER A 60 2.73 8.14 2.18
CA SER A 60 2.34 7.64 3.50
C SER A 60 1.54 8.67 4.30
N VAL A 61 1.89 9.96 4.22
CA VAL A 61 1.15 11.05 4.86
C VAL A 61 -0.26 11.16 4.28
N VAL A 62 -0.39 11.25 2.95
CA VAL A 62 -1.68 11.32 2.26
C VAL A 62 -2.54 10.10 2.58
N SER A 63 -1.96 8.91 2.50
CA SER A 63 -2.62 7.65 2.84
C SER A 63 -3.11 7.64 4.29
N PHE A 64 -2.30 8.09 5.25
CA PHE A 64 -2.69 8.17 6.65
C PHE A 64 -3.88 9.11 6.85
N PHE A 65 -3.81 10.34 6.33
CA PHE A 65 -4.85 11.34 6.54
C PHE A 65 -6.16 10.96 5.85
N LEU A 66 -6.10 10.49 4.60
CA LEU A 66 -7.29 10.07 3.87
C LEU A 66 -7.90 8.80 4.47
N ASN A 67 -7.10 7.80 4.83
CA ASN A 67 -7.66 6.60 5.47
C ASN A 67 -8.25 6.92 6.84
N LYS A 68 -7.58 7.76 7.63
CA LYS A 68 -8.08 8.17 8.93
C LYS A 68 -9.41 8.92 8.84
N HIS A 69 -9.50 9.97 8.02
CA HIS A 69 -10.65 10.89 8.04
C HIS A 69 -11.74 10.52 7.04
N PHE A 70 -11.38 10.02 5.86
CA PHE A 70 -12.32 9.72 4.78
C PHE A 70 -12.74 8.25 4.76
N THR A 71 -11.78 7.31 4.80
CA THR A 71 -12.06 5.86 4.73
C THR A 71 -12.70 5.35 6.02
N PHE A 72 -12.01 5.48 7.15
CA PHE A 72 -12.39 4.88 8.44
C PHE A 72 -13.03 5.87 9.42
N ARG A 73 -12.93 7.18 9.14
CA ARG A 73 -13.51 8.27 9.96
C ARG A 73 -13.11 8.19 11.45
N ASN A 74 -11.89 7.77 11.74
CA ASN A 74 -11.38 7.64 13.09
C ASN A 74 -11.04 9.01 13.71
N GLN A 75 -11.58 9.29 14.89
CA GLN A 75 -11.41 10.54 15.64
C GLN A 75 -10.24 10.50 16.62
N GLU A 76 -9.57 9.35 16.78
CA GLU A 76 -8.46 9.20 17.72
C GLU A 76 -7.27 10.11 17.37
N LYS A 77 -6.74 10.84 18.36
CA LYS A 77 -5.62 11.77 18.21
C LYS A 77 -4.37 11.24 18.92
N GLY A 78 -3.20 11.74 18.51
CA GLY A 78 -1.90 11.42 19.14
C GLY A 78 -1.02 10.46 18.34
N ALA A 79 0.22 10.30 18.78
CA ALA A 79 1.24 9.51 18.07
C ALA A 79 0.93 8.01 18.02
N GLY A 80 0.15 7.48 18.98
CA GLY A 80 -0.18 6.05 19.04
C GLY A 80 -0.99 5.54 17.84
N VAL A 81 -1.81 6.37 17.19
CA VAL A 81 -2.54 5.96 15.97
C VAL A 81 -1.62 5.95 14.75
N VAL A 82 -0.65 6.87 14.69
CA VAL A 82 0.39 6.91 13.64
C VAL A 82 1.29 5.68 13.74
N LEU A 83 1.72 5.33 14.95
CA LEU A 83 2.56 4.16 15.18
C LEU A 83 1.84 2.86 14.79
N ARG A 84 0.56 2.69 15.18
CA ARG A 84 -0.23 1.52 14.76
C ARG A 84 -0.39 1.45 13.25
N PHE A 85 -0.59 2.58 12.58
CA PHE A 85 -0.67 2.63 11.12
C PHE A 85 0.64 2.22 10.45
N ALA A 86 1.76 2.78 10.89
CA ALA A 86 3.08 2.42 10.36
C ALA A 86 3.39 0.93 10.59
N LEU A 87 3.19 0.44 11.82
CA LEU A 87 3.36 -0.98 12.15
C LEU A 87 2.46 -1.87 11.29
N ASN A 88 1.21 -1.47 11.07
CA ASN A 88 0.27 -2.22 10.26
C ASN A 88 0.78 -2.37 8.81
N ILE A 89 1.20 -1.28 8.18
CA ILE A 89 1.72 -1.30 6.81
C ILE A 89 2.95 -2.21 6.73
N THR A 90 3.90 -2.05 7.66
CA THR A 90 5.14 -2.86 7.67
C THR A 90 4.84 -4.35 7.81
N VAL A 91 3.99 -4.73 8.77
CA VAL A 91 3.61 -6.14 8.99
C VAL A 91 2.86 -6.69 7.78
N CYS A 92 1.91 -5.93 7.23
CA CYS A 92 1.16 -6.37 6.04
C CYS A 92 2.08 -6.53 4.83
N TRP A 93 3.06 -5.66 4.64
CA TRP A 93 4.03 -5.75 3.55
C TRP A 93 4.90 -7.01 3.68
N LEU A 94 5.46 -7.25 4.87
CA LEU A 94 6.27 -8.45 5.14
C LEU A 94 5.47 -9.73 4.92
N LEU A 95 4.25 -9.80 5.44
CA LEU A 95 3.39 -10.97 5.27
C LEU A 95 2.97 -11.16 3.82
N ALA A 96 2.57 -10.10 3.12
CA ALA A 96 2.07 -10.21 1.76
C ALA A 96 3.15 -10.70 0.79
N TYR A 97 4.32 -10.07 0.79
CA TYR A 97 5.40 -10.48 -0.12
C TYR A 97 6.11 -11.76 0.33
N GLY A 98 6.22 -11.99 1.64
CA GLY A 98 6.77 -13.22 2.19
C GLY A 98 5.90 -14.45 1.92
N LEU A 99 4.57 -14.30 1.86
CA LEU A 99 3.65 -15.37 1.48
C LEU A 99 3.50 -15.51 -0.04
N ALA A 100 3.54 -14.40 -0.79
CA ALA A 100 3.35 -14.44 -2.24
C ALA A 100 4.42 -15.29 -2.94
N GLN A 101 5.69 -15.20 -2.53
CA GLN A 101 6.77 -15.97 -3.16
C GLN A 101 6.54 -17.50 -3.12
N PRO A 102 6.38 -18.15 -1.95
CA PRO A 102 6.16 -19.59 -1.90
C PRO A 102 4.82 -20.02 -2.49
N LEU A 103 3.75 -19.22 -2.30
CA LEU A 103 2.43 -19.55 -2.83
C LEU A 103 2.41 -19.53 -4.35
N MET A 104 2.98 -18.48 -4.96
CA MET A 104 3.01 -18.35 -6.41
C MET A 104 4.02 -19.30 -7.04
N GLY A 105 5.15 -19.59 -6.39
CA GLY A 105 6.07 -20.63 -6.84
C GLY A 105 5.40 -22.01 -6.91
N TRP A 106 4.52 -22.35 -5.94
CA TRP A 106 3.75 -23.59 -6.01
C TRP A 106 2.62 -23.53 -7.04
N LEU A 107 1.88 -22.42 -7.10
CA LEU A 107 0.74 -22.27 -8.02
C LEU A 107 1.14 -22.24 -9.48
N LEU A 108 2.29 -21.63 -9.80
CA LEU A 108 2.79 -21.48 -11.17
C LEU A 108 3.74 -22.61 -11.58
N ALA A 109 4.09 -23.51 -10.65
CA ALA A 109 4.93 -24.66 -10.92
C ALA A 109 4.37 -25.50 -12.08
N GLY A 110 5.23 -25.81 -13.06
CA GLY A 110 4.85 -26.64 -14.20
C GLY A 110 3.99 -25.94 -15.27
N MET A 111 3.68 -24.65 -15.12
CA MET A 111 2.96 -23.88 -16.15
C MET A 111 3.83 -23.46 -17.35
N GLY A 112 5.15 -23.73 -17.30
CA GLY A 112 6.09 -23.40 -18.38
C GLY A 112 6.23 -21.89 -18.64
N LEU A 113 5.90 -21.04 -17.66
CA LEU A 113 6.02 -19.60 -17.77
C LEU A 113 7.49 -19.17 -17.79
N SER A 114 7.78 -18.04 -18.45
CA SER A 114 9.11 -17.44 -18.34
C SER A 114 9.33 -16.89 -16.93
N PRO A 115 10.59 -16.80 -16.45
CA PRO A 115 10.90 -16.25 -15.13
C PRO A 115 10.34 -14.83 -14.92
N GLN A 116 10.26 -14.04 -16.00
CA GLN A 116 9.71 -12.69 -15.94
C GLN A 116 8.19 -12.70 -15.71
N TRP A 117 7.45 -13.59 -16.37
CA TRP A 117 6.01 -13.73 -16.15
C TRP A 117 5.70 -14.24 -14.75
N GLU A 118 6.47 -15.22 -14.28
CA GLU A 118 6.35 -15.73 -12.91
C GLU A 118 6.61 -14.63 -11.87
N GLY A 119 7.66 -13.84 -12.06
CA GLY A 119 7.97 -12.68 -11.22
C GLY A 119 6.85 -11.64 -11.21
N ASN A 120 6.34 -11.25 -12.37
CA ASN A 120 5.26 -10.25 -12.49
C ASN A 120 3.97 -10.72 -11.81
N LEU A 121 3.58 -12.00 -12.01
CA LEU A 121 2.41 -12.58 -11.35
C LEU A 121 2.61 -12.66 -9.83
N THR A 122 3.82 -12.96 -9.37
CA THR A 122 4.16 -12.99 -7.95
C THR A 122 4.07 -11.60 -7.32
N LEU A 123 4.59 -10.57 -7.99
CA LEU A 123 4.49 -9.19 -7.53
C LEU A 123 3.03 -8.70 -7.52
N LEU A 124 2.24 -9.08 -8.52
CA LEU A 124 0.81 -8.76 -8.58
C LEU A 124 0.02 -9.44 -7.45
N ALA A 125 0.28 -10.72 -7.21
CA ALA A 125 -0.32 -11.48 -6.11
C ALA A 125 0.05 -10.89 -4.75
N GLY A 126 1.33 -10.56 -4.54
CA GLY A 126 1.81 -9.87 -3.34
C GLY A 126 1.16 -8.51 -3.14
N SER A 127 1.01 -7.73 -4.21
CA SER A 127 0.32 -6.44 -4.17
C SER A 127 -1.16 -6.58 -3.80
N GLY A 128 -1.86 -7.55 -4.40
CA GLY A 128 -3.26 -7.84 -4.08
C GLY A 128 -3.44 -8.30 -2.64
N LEU A 129 -2.59 -9.21 -2.18
CA LEU A 129 -2.59 -9.69 -0.79
C LEU A 129 -2.29 -8.55 0.19
N PHE A 130 -1.33 -7.68 -0.13
CA PHE A 130 -1.02 -6.50 0.66
C PHE A 130 -2.23 -5.57 0.80
N VAL A 131 -2.94 -5.26 -0.28
CA VAL A 131 -4.13 -4.39 -0.25
C VAL A 131 -5.20 -4.97 0.69
N ILE A 132 -5.44 -6.27 0.61
CA ILE A 132 -6.45 -6.97 1.44
C ILE A 132 -6.02 -6.96 2.92
N LEU A 133 -4.80 -7.40 3.23
CA LEU A 133 -4.28 -7.43 4.60
C LEU A 133 -4.25 -6.03 5.20
N ASN A 134 -3.75 -5.05 4.45
CA ASN A 134 -3.60 -3.68 4.90
C ASN A 134 -4.97 -3.04 5.15
N TYR A 135 -5.98 -3.29 4.31
CA TYR A 135 -7.34 -2.82 4.55
C TYR A 135 -7.89 -3.34 5.89
N PHE A 136 -7.82 -4.64 6.13
CA PHE A 136 -8.35 -5.24 7.35
C PHE A 136 -7.55 -4.82 8.59
N GLY A 137 -6.22 -4.79 8.49
CA GLY A 137 -5.35 -4.32 9.55
C GLY A 137 -5.63 -2.85 9.90
N GLN A 138 -5.84 -2.00 8.90
CA GLN A 138 -6.23 -0.62 9.16
C GLN A 138 -7.63 -0.50 9.77
N ARG A 139 -8.60 -1.27 9.29
CA ARG A 139 -9.99 -1.26 9.79
C ARG A 139 -10.09 -1.72 11.24
N PHE A 140 -9.38 -2.80 11.60
CA PHE A 140 -9.57 -3.49 12.89
C PHE A 140 -8.47 -3.21 13.92
N PHE A 141 -7.31 -2.71 13.51
CA PHE A 141 -6.19 -2.43 14.40
C PHE A 141 -5.76 -0.96 14.36
N ALA A 142 -5.36 -0.43 13.20
CA ALA A 142 -4.78 0.91 13.12
C ALA A 142 -5.80 2.02 13.42
N PHE A 143 -7.00 1.90 12.86
CA PHE A 143 -8.09 2.87 13.00
C PHE A 143 -9.32 2.26 13.67
N ARG A 144 -9.10 1.30 14.57
CA ARG A 144 -10.16 0.66 15.33
C ARG A 144 -11.03 1.73 16.02
N ALA A 145 -12.33 1.72 15.72
CA ALA A 145 -13.29 2.54 16.43
C ALA A 145 -13.31 2.11 17.91
N LYS A 146 -13.18 3.08 18.81
CA LYS A 146 -13.46 2.87 20.24
C LYS A 146 -14.96 2.93 20.49
#